data_AF-N1QRD4-F1
#
_entry.id   AF-N1QRD4-F1
#
_cell.length_a   1.000
_cell.length_b   1.000
_cell.length_c   1.000
_cell.angle_alpha   90.00
_cell.angle_beta   90.00
_cell.angle_gamma   90.00
#
_symmetry.space_group_name_H-M   'P 1'
#
loop_
_entity.id
_entity.type
_entity.pdbx_description
1 polymer ?
#
loop_
_entity_poly.entity_id
_entity_poly.type
_entity_poly.pdbx_seq_one_letter_code
_entity_poly.pdbx_strand_id
1 'polypeptide(L)' 'MACKKKVGLLGFACRCGGTFCSLHRYVDGHACGFDFKKVGREHIAQQNPLVAPSKLHNKI' A
#
# COMPACT_ATOMS: atom_id res chain seq x y z
N MET A 1 -1.27 -0.02 -19.34
CA MET A 1 -0.17 0.31 -20.28
C MET A 1 0.22 1.76 -20.06
N ALA A 2 1.46 2.07 -19.68
CA ALA A 2 1.86 3.44 -19.37
C ALA A 2 2.13 4.32 -20.61
N CYS A 3 1.84 5.63 -20.50
CA CYS A 3 2.17 6.65 -21.51
C CYS A 3 3.70 6.81 -21.69
N LYS A 4 4.20 7.07 -22.92
CA LYS A 4 5.61 7.47 -23.17
C LYS A 4 5.86 8.97 -22.97
N LYS A 5 4.95 9.68 -22.30
CA LYS A 5 5.05 11.12 -22.08
C LYS A 5 6.20 11.41 -21.11
N LYS A 6 7.06 12.39 -21.42
CA LYS A 6 8.05 12.89 -20.47
C LYS A 6 7.31 13.62 -19.33
N VAL A 7 7.33 13.04 -18.14
CA VAL A 7 6.61 13.55 -16.97
C VAL A 7 7.41 14.56 -16.16
N GLY A 8 8.75 14.52 -16.26
CA GLY A 8 9.65 15.46 -15.58
C GLY A 8 9.39 15.54 -14.07
N LEU A 9 9.50 16.75 -13.51
CA LEU A 9 9.29 17.04 -12.09
C LEU A 9 7.83 16.89 -11.62
N LEU A 10 6.87 16.95 -12.55
CA LEU A 10 5.43 16.89 -12.24
C LEU A 10 4.86 15.46 -12.34
N GLY A 11 5.73 14.47 -12.43
CA GLY A 11 5.35 13.07 -12.48
C GLY A 11 4.87 12.53 -11.13
N PHE A 12 3.94 11.59 -11.17
CA PHE A 12 3.45 10.90 -9.98
C PHE A 12 4.24 9.62 -9.76
N ALA A 13 4.95 9.53 -8.64
CA ALA A 13 5.67 8.32 -8.25
C ALA A 13 4.68 7.25 -7.78
N CYS A 14 4.82 6.03 -8.30
CA CYS A 14 4.10 4.86 -7.83
C CYS A 14 4.98 4.00 -6.93
N ARG A 15 4.36 3.20 -6.05
CA ARG A 15 5.06 2.25 -5.16
C ARG A 15 5.79 1.14 -5.91
N CYS A 16 5.43 0.86 -7.16
CA CYS A 16 6.18 -0.05 -8.03
C CYS A 16 7.53 0.52 -8.53
N GLY A 17 7.87 1.77 -8.18
CA GLY A 17 9.13 2.43 -8.56
C GLY A 17 9.05 3.25 -9.85
N GLY A 18 7.96 3.17 -10.61
CA GLY A 18 7.75 3.99 -11.81
C GLY A 18 7.22 5.39 -11.51
N THR A 19 7.43 6.32 -12.46
CA THR A 19 6.85 7.68 -12.45
C THR A 19 5.92 7.85 -13.64
N PHE A 20 4.68 8.29 -13.40
CA PHE A 20 3.63 8.29 -14.41
C PHE A 20 2.94 9.64 -14.59
N CYS A 21 2.29 9.82 -15.74
CA CYS A 21 1.47 11.00 -16.03
C CYS A 21 0.16 10.95 -15.20
N SER A 22 -0.53 12.09 -15.05
CA SER A 22 -1.75 12.21 -14.22
C SER A 22 -2.84 11.17 -14.55
N LEU A 23 -2.94 10.76 -15.81
CA LEU A 23 -3.89 9.76 -16.30
C LEU A 23 -3.49 8.31 -15.94
N HIS A 24 -2.19 8.00 -15.92
CA HIS A 24 -1.68 6.65 -15.66
C HIS A 24 -1.13 6.49 -14.22
N ARG A 25 -1.39 7.46 -13.34
CA ARG A 25 -0.91 7.44 -11.95
C ARG A 25 -1.56 6.34 -11.12
N TYR A 26 -2.77 5.92 -11.50
CA TYR A 26 -3.51 4.86 -10.83
C TYR A 26 -3.04 3.48 -11.27
N VAL A 27 -3.22 2.50 -10.39
CA VAL A 27 -2.74 1.12 -10.49
C VAL A 27 -3.15 0.45 -11.81
N ASP A 28 -4.40 0.68 -12.23
CA ASP A 28 -4.98 0.15 -13.46
C ASP A 28 -4.31 0.72 -14.73
N GLY A 29 -4.00 2.03 -14.70
CA GLY A 29 -3.46 2.74 -15.86
C GLY A 29 -2.08 2.25 -16.32
N HIS A 30 -1.28 1.67 -15.45
CA HIS A 30 0.08 1.21 -15.80
C HIS A 30 0.32 -0.28 -15.55
N ALA A 31 -0.73 -1.07 -15.26
CA ALA A 31 -0.60 -2.48 -14.90
C ALA A 31 0.43 -2.67 -13.77
N CYS A 32 0.17 -1.99 -12.64
CA CYS A 32 1.07 -1.99 -11.50
C CYS A 32 1.30 -3.42 -10.97
N GLY A 33 2.56 -3.85 -10.91
CA GLY A 33 2.94 -5.15 -10.32
C GLY A 33 3.18 -5.12 -8.81
N PHE A 34 2.89 -4.01 -8.13
CA PHE A 34 3.13 -3.88 -6.68
C PHE A 34 2.01 -4.58 -5.89
N ASP A 35 2.38 -5.45 -4.94
CA ASP A 35 1.42 -6.19 -4.11
C ASP A 35 0.91 -5.33 -2.94
N PHE A 36 -0.08 -4.49 -3.23
CA PHE A 36 -0.76 -3.67 -2.22
C PHE A 36 -1.48 -4.51 -1.15
N LYS A 37 -1.90 -5.75 -1.48
CA LYS A 37 -2.62 -6.61 -0.55
C LYS A 37 -1.69 -7.15 0.54
N LYS A 38 -0.48 -7.56 0.17
CA LYS A 38 0.54 -8.02 1.11
C LYS A 38 0.92 -6.90 2.07
N VAL A 39 1.29 -5.74 1.54
CA VAL A 39 1.68 -4.57 2.35
C VAL A 39 0.52 -4.15 3.26
N GLY A 40 -0.72 -4.09 2.73
CA GLY A 40 -1.89 -3.79 3.54
C GLY A 40 -2.08 -4.75 4.72
N ARG A 41 -1.93 -6.07 4.49
CA ARG A 41 -2.02 -7.08 5.55
C ARG A 41 -0.92 -6.93 6.60
N GLU A 42 0.32 -6.67 6.19
CA GLU A 42 1.45 -6.46 7.11
C GLU A 42 1.22 -5.22 7.98
N HIS A 43 0.77 -4.11 7.38
CA HIS A 43 0.43 -2.90 8.11
C HIS A 43 -0.72 -3.11 9.10
N ILE A 44 -1.79 -3.81 8.70
CA ILE A 44 -2.90 -4.13 9.60
C ILE A 44 -2.41 -5.01 10.76
N ALA A 45 -1.60 -6.03 10.47
CA ALA A 45 -1.05 -6.91 11.50
C ALA A 45 -0.18 -6.16 12.51
N GLN A 46 0.63 -5.20 12.06
CA GLN A 46 1.44 -4.35 12.94
C GLN A 46 0.60 -3.39 13.79
N GLN A 47 -0.53 -2.92 13.28
CA GLN A 47 -1.38 -1.94 13.96
C GLN A 47 -2.48 -2.59 14.82
N ASN A 48 -2.74 -3.88 14.67
CA ASN A 48 -3.79 -4.55 15.42
C ASN A 48 -3.36 -4.69 16.90
N PRO A 49 -4.04 -4.05 17.86
CA PRO A 49 -3.73 -4.26 19.27
C PRO A 49 -3.97 -5.73 19.63
N LEU A 50 -3.04 -6.30 20.38
CA LEU A 50 -3.18 -7.66 20.90
C LEU A 50 -4.31 -7.67 21.93
N VAL A 51 -5.50 -8.05 21.49
CA VAL A 51 -6.64 -8.31 22.38
C VAL A 51 -6.39 -9.65 23.07
N ALA A 52 -5.59 -9.62 24.12
CA ALA A 52 -5.41 -10.75 25.03
C ALA A 52 -6.44 -10.62 26.16
N PRO A 53 -7.29 -11.63 26.43
CA PRO A 53 -8.11 -11.62 27.63
C PRO A 53 -7.18 -11.58 28.85
N SER A 54 -7.51 -10.76 29.84
CA SER A 54 -6.85 -10.81 31.13
C SER A 54 -6.99 -12.24 31.67
N LYS A 55 -5.85 -12.89 31.95
CA LYS A 55 -5.85 -14.16 32.70
C LYS A 55 -6.39 -13.85 34.09
N LEU A 56 -7.71 -13.94 34.27
CA LEU A 56 -8.36 -13.82 35.57
C LEU A 56 -7.87 -14.99 36.44
N HIS A 57 -6.77 -14.78 37.15
CA HIS A 57 -6.42 -15.59 38.31
C HIS A 57 -7.28 -15.09 39.46
N ASN A 58 -8.42 -15.75 39.60
CA ASN A 58 -9.29 -15.81 40.78
C ASN A 58 -9.05 -14.69 41.81
N LYS A 59 -9.92 -13.68 41.80
CA LYS A 59 -10.05 -12.77 42.95
C LYS A 59 -11.48 -12.86 43.48
N ILE A 60 -11.54 -13.54 44.62
CA ILE A 60 -12.50 -13.48 45.74
C ILE A 60 -13.92 -13.97 45.42
#